data_AF-A0A1Z5KPJ3-F1
#
_entry.id   AF-A0A1Z5KPJ3-F1
#
_cell.length_a   1.000
_cell.length_b   1.000
_cell.length_c   1.000
_cell.angle_alpha   90.00
_cell.angle_beta   90.00
_cell.angle_gamma   90.00
#
_symmetry.space_group_name_H-M   'P 1'
#
loop_
_entity.id
_entity.type
_entity.pdbx_description
1 polymer ?
#
loop_
_entity_poly.entity_id
_entity_poly.type
_entity_poly.pdbx_seq_one_letter_code
_entity_poly.pdbx_strand_id
1 'polypeptide(L)'
;MWQFALLAIGCVPVMGFATSIQMKTMLGEDIGNVNAADELNSPGGIVVETLLNIRTVSALCLENARYENYKRALLNAEPNHNFDAFMGGVTAGLSMFIQQWVNALQLWFGGYLLFTFPETYGFKDFLIANFAILFSLFGLGAAFQDAADTAEVKKSIGRIFYLLDRESKIDPLSTTGKKLD
;
A
#
# COMPACT_ATOMS: atom_id res chain seq x y z
N MET A 1 -31.05 3.80 -19.82
CA MET A 1 -31.14 4.48 -18.50
C MET A 1 -29.93 5.40 -18.28
N TRP A 2 -29.93 6.59 -18.86
CA TRP A 2 -28.80 7.53 -18.73
C TRP A 2 -28.67 8.10 -17.31
N GLN A 3 -29.79 8.25 -16.60
CA GLN A 3 -29.84 8.71 -15.20
C GLN A 3 -29.17 7.73 -14.24
N PHE A 4 -29.32 6.43 -14.49
CA PHE A 4 -28.66 5.37 -13.71
C PHE A 4 -27.14 5.35 -13.95
N ALA A 5 -26.71 5.53 -15.21
CA ALA A 5 -25.29 5.61 -15.56
C ALA A 5 -24.60 6.86 -14.97
N LEU A 6 -25.28 8.01 -14.94
CA LEU A 6 -24.77 9.23 -14.30
C LEU A 6 -24.56 9.05 -12.80
N LEU A 7 -25.49 8.39 -12.11
CA LEU A 7 -25.36 8.06 -10.69
C LEU A 7 -24.11 7.18 -10.46
N ALA A 8 -23.94 6.13 -11.27
CA ALA A 8 -22.80 5.23 -11.17
C ALA A 8 -21.45 5.97 -11.36
N ILE A 9 -21.36 6.85 -12.35
CA ILE A 9 -20.16 7.68 -12.60
C ILE A 9 -19.91 8.65 -11.44
N GLY A 10 -20.96 9.24 -10.87
CA GLY A 10 -20.85 10.14 -9.71
C GLY A 10 -20.35 9.44 -8.44
N CYS A 11 -20.59 8.14 -8.29
CA CYS A 11 -20.10 7.36 -7.16
C CYS A 11 -18.63 6.94 -7.27
N VAL A 12 -18.07 6.87 -8.48
CA VAL A 12 -16.65 6.50 -8.72
C VAL A 12 -15.65 7.36 -7.94
N PRO A 13 -15.70 8.71 -7.94
CA PRO A 13 -14.73 9.51 -7.19
C PRO A 13 -14.84 9.33 -5.66
N VAL A 14 -16.06 9.12 -5.15
CA VAL A 14 -16.29 8.86 -3.72
C VAL A 14 -15.66 7.53 -3.32
N MET A 15 -15.85 6.50 -4.14
CA MET A 15 -15.24 5.18 -3.93
C MET A 15 -13.71 5.23 -4.04
N GLY A 16 -13.18 5.94 -5.05
CA GLY A 16 -11.74 6.11 -5.25
C GLY A 16 -11.05 6.84 -4.08
N PHE A 17 -11.72 7.81 -3.46
CA PHE A 17 -11.21 8.49 -2.29
C PHE A 17 -11.16 7.55 -1.07
N ALA A 18 -12.21 6.75 -0.86
CA ALA A 18 -12.26 5.78 0.24
C ALA A 18 -11.20 4.68 0.11
N THR A 19 -11.00 4.14 -1.10
CA THR A 19 -9.97 3.11 -1.35
C THR A 19 -8.56 3.68 -1.23
N SER A 20 -8.33 4.92 -1.66
CA SER A 20 -7.03 5.58 -1.51
C SER A 20 -6.63 5.77 -0.04
N ILE A 21 -7.59 6.07 0.84
CA ILE A 21 -7.34 6.18 2.29
C ILE A 21 -7.02 4.79 2.86
N GLN A 22 -7.79 3.77 2.50
CA GLN A 22 -7.55 2.40 2.95
C GLN A 22 -6.17 1.87 2.51
N MET A 23 -5.79 2.15 1.26
CA MET A 23 -4.49 1.75 0.73
C MET A 23 -3.35 2.47 1.46
N LYS A 24 -3.53 3.74 1.84
CA LYS A 24 -2.56 4.45 2.68
C LYS A 24 -2.49 3.92 4.10
N THR A 25 -3.58 3.44 4.71
CA THR A 25 -3.52 2.83 6.04
C THR A 25 -2.88 1.45 6.01
N MET A 26 -3.11 0.66 4.96
CA MET A 26 -2.48 -0.66 4.80
C MET A 26 -0.99 -0.57 4.41
N LEU A 27 -0.63 0.32 3.48
CA LEU A 27 0.77 0.50 3.05
C LEU A 27 1.56 1.44 3.97
N GLY A 28 0.87 2.31 4.71
CA GLY A 28 1.49 3.33 5.57
C GLY A 28 2.04 2.79 6.89
N GLU A 29 1.71 1.56 7.25
CA GLU A 29 2.22 0.94 8.48
C GLU A 29 3.58 0.25 8.28
N ASP A 30 3.89 -0.19 7.05
CA ASP A 30 5.12 -0.97 6.76
C ASP A 30 6.29 -0.13 6.20
N ILE A 31 6.03 1.08 5.70
CA ILE A 31 7.03 1.93 5.02
C ILE A 31 7.30 3.23 5.79
N GLY A 32 6.51 3.52 6.83
CA GLY A 32 6.44 4.82 7.49
C GLY A 32 7.53 5.14 8.51
N ASN A 33 8.39 4.18 8.91
CA ASN A 33 9.43 4.45 9.92
C ASN A 33 10.81 3.90 9.55
N VAL A 34 11.11 3.79 8.25
CA VAL A 34 12.47 3.47 7.79
C VAL A 34 13.16 4.77 7.37
N ASN A 35 13.35 5.69 8.32
CA ASN A 35 14.52 6.54 8.22
C ASN A 35 15.71 5.58 8.23
N ALA A 36 16.56 5.59 7.20
CA ALA A 36 17.78 4.76 7.18
C ALA A 36 18.69 5.02 8.41
N ALA A 37 18.45 6.13 9.15
CA ALA A 37 19.07 6.43 10.43
C ALA A 37 18.45 5.67 11.64
N ASP A 38 17.17 5.30 11.58
CA ASP A 38 16.49 4.48 12.59
C ASP A 38 16.76 2.98 12.39
N GLU A 39 17.12 2.55 11.20
CA GLU A 39 17.43 1.14 10.92
C GLU A 39 18.60 0.62 11.77
N LEU A 40 19.61 1.47 12.02
CA LEU A 40 20.78 1.16 12.85
C LEU A 40 20.43 1.06 14.36
N ASN A 41 19.44 1.81 14.81
CA ASN A 41 18.92 1.77 16.19
C ASN A 41 17.68 0.86 16.31
N SER A 42 17.24 0.25 15.21
CA SER A 42 16.09 -0.64 15.23
C SER A 42 16.43 -1.92 15.99
N PRO A 43 15.44 -2.58 16.59
CA PRO A 43 15.64 -3.88 17.21
C PRO A 43 16.31 -4.88 16.26
N GLY A 44 15.94 -4.84 14.97
CA GLY A 44 16.53 -5.67 13.91
C GLY A 44 17.99 -5.35 13.65
N GLY A 45 18.34 -4.07 13.54
CA GLY A 45 19.73 -3.62 13.32
C GLY A 45 20.66 -4.02 14.47
N ILE A 46 20.22 -3.83 15.71
CA ILE A 46 20.98 -4.20 16.92
C ILE A 46 21.22 -5.72 16.98
N VAL A 47 20.22 -6.53 16.62
CA VAL A 47 20.34 -8.00 16.58
C VAL A 47 21.31 -8.42 15.49
N VAL A 48 21.18 -7.88 14.28
CA VAL A 48 22.08 -8.21 13.15
C VAL A 48 23.52 -7.86 13.48
N GLU A 49 23.78 -6.68 14.03
CA GLU A 49 25.13 -6.25 14.44
C GLU A 49 25.71 -7.17 15.53
N THR A 50 24.89 -7.56 16.50
CA THR A 50 25.29 -8.43 17.61
C THR A 50 25.62 -9.85 17.11
N LEU A 51 24.80 -10.40 16.20
CA LEU A 51 25.01 -11.73 15.63
C LEU A 51 26.25 -11.80 14.73
N LEU A 52 26.46 -10.78 13.89
CA LEU A 52 27.65 -10.69 13.03
C LEU A 52 28.95 -10.63 13.86
N ASN A 53 28.91 -10.01 15.04
CA ASN A 53 30.07 -9.79 15.90
C ASN A 53 30.04 -10.61 17.21
N ILE A 54 29.35 -11.76 17.25
CA ILE A 54 29.11 -12.51 18.50
C ILE A 54 30.39 -12.89 19.25
N ARG A 55 31.47 -13.21 18.53
CA ARG A 55 32.78 -13.51 19.13
C ARG A 55 33.38 -12.31 19.87
N THR A 56 33.23 -11.11 19.30
CA THR A 56 33.69 -9.86 19.90
C THR A 56 32.83 -9.49 21.11
N VAL A 57 31.51 -9.65 21.02
CA VAL A 57 30.58 -9.38 22.12
C VAL A 57 30.85 -10.30 23.32
N SER A 58 31.09 -11.59 23.06
CA SER A 58 31.44 -12.57 24.10
C SER A 58 32.84 -12.30 24.70
N ALA A 59 33.83 -11.95 23.86
CA ALA A 59 35.17 -11.62 24.33
C ALA A 59 35.23 -10.35 25.22
N LEU A 60 34.32 -9.40 25.00
CA LEU A 60 34.19 -8.18 25.81
C LEU A 60 33.14 -8.30 26.93
N CYS A 61 32.50 -9.47 27.10
CA CYS A 61 31.40 -9.70 28.05
C CYS A 61 30.26 -8.65 27.94
N LEU A 62 29.95 -8.18 26.73
CA LEU A 62 28.97 -7.11 26.47
C LEU A 62 27.53 -7.61 26.22
N GLU A 63 27.27 -8.89 26.49
CA GLU A 63 25.98 -9.54 26.23
C GLU A 63 24.82 -8.83 26.94
N ASN A 64 24.99 -8.50 28.23
CA ASN A 64 23.97 -7.79 29.01
C ASN A 64 23.73 -6.36 28.51
N ALA A 65 24.79 -5.65 28.09
CA ALA A 65 24.68 -4.28 27.60
C ALA A 65 23.92 -4.23 26.25
N ARG A 66 24.20 -5.19 25.35
CA ARG A 66 23.46 -5.31 24.09
C ARG A 66 22.02 -5.79 24.29
N TYR A 67 21.76 -6.65 25.27
CA TYR A 67 20.42 -7.04 25.66
C TYR A 67 19.58 -5.86 26.19
N GLU A 68 20.14 -4.99 27.03
CA GLU A 68 19.45 -3.77 27.46
C GLU A 68 19.14 -2.81 26.30
N ASN A 69 20.10 -2.63 25.39
CA ASN A 69 19.89 -1.78 24.22
C ASN A 69 18.79 -2.32 23.31
N TYR A 70 18.76 -3.65 23.10
CA TYR A 70 17.66 -4.30 22.39
C TYR A 70 16.32 -4.08 23.09
N LYS A 71 16.26 -4.24 24.42
CA LYS A 71 15.03 -4.01 25.20
C LYS A 71 14.53 -2.56 25.10
N ARG A 72 15.42 -1.57 25.18
CA ARG A 72 15.07 -0.15 25.00
C ARG A 72 14.59 0.13 23.58
N ALA A 73 15.26 -0.42 22.57
CA ALA A 73 14.84 -0.30 21.18
C ALA A 73 13.47 -0.95 20.95
N LEU A 74 13.18 -2.09 21.57
CA LEU A 74 11.89 -2.77 21.47
C LEU A 74 10.76 -1.91 22.06
N LEU A 75 10.98 -1.31 23.24
CA LEU A 75 10.00 -0.44 23.90
C LEU A 75 9.75 0.86 23.12
N ASN A 76 10.75 1.39 22.44
CA ASN A 76 10.60 2.56 21.57
C ASN A 76 9.96 2.20 20.22
N ALA A 77 10.19 0.98 19.74
CA ALA A 77 9.67 0.48 18.48
C ALA A 77 8.27 -0.12 18.60
N GLU A 78 7.80 -0.46 19.80
CA GLU A 78 6.38 -0.75 20.06
C GLU A 78 5.60 0.54 19.82
N PRO A 79 4.93 0.70 18.67
CA PRO A 79 4.00 1.80 18.50
C PRO A 79 2.84 1.52 19.46
N ASN A 80 1.95 2.49 19.64
CA ASN A 80 0.66 2.25 20.27
C ASN A 80 -0.20 1.36 19.33
N HIS A 81 0.20 0.10 19.16
CA HIS A 81 -0.36 -0.86 18.19
C HIS A 81 -1.86 -1.03 18.43
N ASN A 82 -2.32 -0.91 19.67
CA ASN A 82 -3.74 -0.93 19.99
C ASN A 82 -4.51 0.25 19.38
N PHE A 83 -3.92 1.45 19.35
CA PHE A 83 -4.55 2.63 18.77
C PHE A 83 -4.47 2.60 17.24
N ASP A 84 -3.33 2.19 16.69
CA ASP A 84 -3.12 2.10 15.24
C ASP A 84 -3.97 0.98 14.63
N ALA A 85 -4.03 -0.20 15.27
CA ALA A 85 -4.91 -1.29 14.85
C ALA A 85 -6.39 -0.92 14.99
N PHE A 86 -6.78 -0.18 16.04
CA PHE A 86 -8.14 0.33 16.16
C PHE A 86 -8.47 1.35 15.07
N MET A 87 -7.57 2.29 14.79
CA MET A 87 -7.75 3.30 13.73
C MET A 87 -7.81 2.66 12.34
N GLY A 88 -6.93 1.68 12.07
CA GLY A 88 -6.91 0.88 10.85
C GLY A 88 -8.20 0.08 10.69
N GLY A 89 -8.67 -0.57 11.77
CA GLY A 89 -9.94 -1.30 11.81
C GLY A 89 -11.16 -0.41 11.56
N VAL A 90 -11.22 0.76 12.21
CA VAL A 90 -12.30 1.75 12.00
C VAL A 90 -12.29 2.25 10.55
N THR A 91 -11.13 2.57 10.01
CA THR A 91 -10.99 3.06 8.62
C THR A 91 -11.43 2.00 7.61
N ALA A 92 -11.01 0.74 7.81
CA ALA A 92 -11.41 -0.38 6.96
C ALA A 92 -12.90 -0.72 7.08
N GLY A 93 -13.47 -0.63 8.28
CA GLY A 93 -14.91 -0.81 8.48
C GLY A 93 -15.72 0.29 7.80
N LEU A 94 -15.26 1.54 7.87
CA LEU A 94 -15.93 2.69 7.28
C LEU A 94 -15.87 2.67 5.74
N SER A 95 -14.77 2.20 5.13
CA SER A 95 -14.69 2.00 3.68
C SER A 95 -15.65 0.91 3.19
N MET A 96 -15.70 -0.24 3.88
CA MET A 96 -16.63 -1.33 3.59
C MET A 96 -18.09 -0.86 3.72
N PHE A 97 -18.40 -0.06 4.74
CA PHE A 97 -19.73 0.51 4.95
C PHE A 97 -20.13 1.43 3.79
N ILE A 98 -19.25 2.35 3.37
CA ILE A 98 -19.52 3.25 2.23
C ILE A 98 -19.79 2.44 0.95
N GLN A 99 -19.01 1.38 0.70
CA GLN A 99 -19.17 0.56 -0.48
C GLN A 99 -20.52 -0.17 -0.50
N GLN A 100 -20.97 -0.70 0.64
CA GLN A 100 -22.30 -1.32 0.72
C GLN A 100 -23.43 -0.29 0.65
N TRP A 101 -23.22 0.90 1.22
CA TRP A 101 -24.20 1.98 1.15
C TRP A 101 -24.42 2.48 -0.28
N VAL A 102 -23.34 2.62 -1.07
CA VAL A 102 -23.45 2.95 -2.50
C VAL A 102 -24.20 1.86 -3.27
N ASN A 103 -23.93 0.58 -3.01
CA ASN A 103 -24.67 -0.52 -3.62
C ASN A 103 -26.17 -0.47 -3.27
N ALA A 104 -26.51 -0.18 -2.01
CA ALA A 104 -27.89 -0.02 -1.57
C ALA A 104 -28.59 1.17 -2.25
N LEU A 105 -27.92 2.31 -2.35
CA LEU A 105 -28.42 3.50 -3.06
C LEU A 105 -28.67 3.20 -4.55
N GLN A 106 -27.77 2.45 -5.19
CA GLN A 106 -27.91 2.07 -6.59
C GLN A 106 -29.15 1.19 -6.82
N LEU A 107 -29.42 0.22 -5.92
CA LEU A 107 -30.62 -0.61 -5.99
C LEU A 107 -31.90 0.19 -5.69
N TRP A 108 -31.87 1.06 -4.69
CA TRP A 108 -33.02 1.91 -4.34
C TRP A 108 -33.39 2.86 -5.47
N PHE A 109 -32.41 3.56 -6.03
CA PHE A 109 -32.61 4.47 -7.16
C PHE A 109 -33.03 3.73 -8.43
N GLY A 110 -32.49 2.52 -8.66
CA GLY A 110 -32.92 1.62 -9.72
C GLY A 110 -34.40 1.25 -9.63
N GLY A 111 -34.86 0.88 -8.42
CA GLY A 111 -36.28 0.61 -8.16
C GLY A 111 -37.17 1.84 -8.31
N TYR A 112 -36.72 3.00 -7.82
CA TYR A 112 -37.44 4.26 -7.98
C TYR A 112 -37.63 4.65 -9.45
N LEU A 113 -36.62 4.43 -10.30
CA LEU A 113 -36.73 4.69 -11.74
C LEU A 113 -37.77 3.79 -12.41
N LEU A 114 -37.83 2.52 -12.00
CA LEU A 114 -38.77 1.53 -12.52
C LEU A 114 -40.22 1.87 -12.14
N PHE A 115 -40.44 2.40 -10.94
CA PHE A 115 -41.76 2.81 -10.46
C PHE A 115 -42.22 4.14 -11.08
N THR A 116 -41.29 5.09 -11.29
CA THR A 116 -41.62 6.43 -11.79
C THR A 116 -41.85 6.47 -13.29
N PHE A 117 -41.17 5.62 -14.06
CA PHE A 117 -41.28 5.57 -15.53
C PHE A 117 -41.62 4.16 -16.04
N PRO A 118 -42.80 3.61 -15.70
CA PRO A 118 -43.18 2.24 -16.01
C PRO A 118 -43.32 1.96 -17.52
N GLU A 119 -43.60 2.98 -18.34
CA GLU A 119 -43.74 2.84 -19.80
C GLU A 119 -42.41 3.02 -20.56
N THR A 120 -41.39 3.60 -19.93
CA THR A 120 -40.12 3.95 -20.59
C THR A 120 -39.00 2.97 -20.28
N TYR A 121 -39.05 2.29 -19.13
CA TYR A 121 -38.01 1.37 -18.70
C TYR A 121 -38.58 0.05 -18.16
N GLY A 122 -38.23 -1.06 -18.81
CA GLY A 122 -38.57 -2.39 -18.32
C GLY A 122 -37.55 -2.93 -17.30
N PHE A 123 -37.95 -3.93 -16.52
CA PHE A 123 -37.05 -4.64 -15.59
C PHE A 123 -35.84 -5.26 -16.31
N LYS A 124 -36.04 -5.72 -17.55
CA LYS A 124 -34.97 -6.26 -18.40
C LYS A 124 -33.91 -5.19 -18.73
N ASP A 125 -34.34 -3.98 -19.06
CA ASP A 125 -33.43 -2.87 -19.40
C ASP A 125 -32.62 -2.43 -18.18
N PHE A 126 -33.22 -2.46 -16.99
CA PHE A 126 -32.53 -2.23 -15.73
C PHE A 126 -31.43 -3.26 -15.47
N LEU A 127 -31.74 -4.56 -15.57
CA LEU A 127 -30.74 -5.61 -15.36
C LEU A 127 -29.60 -5.53 -16.37
N ILE A 128 -29.90 -5.30 -17.65
CA ILE A 128 -28.85 -5.15 -18.68
C ILE A 128 -27.94 -3.96 -18.35
N ALA A 129 -28.51 -2.81 -17.97
CA ALA A 129 -27.72 -1.64 -17.58
C ALA A 129 -26.88 -1.90 -16.32
N ASN A 130 -27.44 -2.58 -15.32
CA ASN A 130 -26.77 -2.91 -14.07
C ASN A 130 -25.57 -3.85 -14.31
N PHE A 131 -25.77 -4.95 -15.04
CA PHE A 131 -24.69 -5.87 -15.37
C PHE A 131 -23.62 -5.22 -16.26
N ALA A 132 -24.01 -4.41 -17.24
CA ALA A 132 -23.04 -3.69 -18.08
C ALA A 132 -22.14 -2.77 -17.25
N ILE A 133 -22.70 -2.05 -16.28
CA ILE A 133 -21.94 -1.18 -15.37
C ILE A 133 -21.05 -2.00 -14.43
N LEU A 134 -21.56 -3.10 -13.85
CA LEU A 134 -20.77 -3.97 -12.99
C LEU A 134 -19.54 -4.53 -13.73
N PHE A 135 -19.72 -5.11 -14.92
CA PHE A 135 -18.59 -5.63 -15.71
C PHE A 135 -17.62 -4.54 -16.14
N SER A 136 -18.12 -3.34 -16.50
CA SER A 136 -17.27 -2.21 -16.84
C SER A 136 -16.42 -1.75 -15.64
N LEU A 137 -17.02 -1.69 -14.45
CA LEU A 137 -16.31 -1.32 -13.22
C LEU A 137 -15.28 -2.38 -12.81
N PHE A 138 -15.59 -3.67 -12.96
CA PHE A 138 -14.64 -4.76 -12.73
C PHE A 138 -13.44 -4.67 -13.68
N GLY A 139 -13.67 -4.46 -14.97
CA GLY A 139 -12.58 -4.29 -15.95
C GLY A 139 -11.72 -3.06 -15.66
N LEU A 140 -12.36 -1.95 -15.29
CA LEU A 140 -11.68 -0.71 -14.92
C LEU A 140 -10.89 -0.85 -13.61
N GLY A 141 -11.40 -1.60 -12.63
CA GLY A 141 -10.68 -1.93 -11.40
C GLY A 141 -9.43 -2.76 -11.65
N ALA A 142 -9.54 -3.79 -12.49
CA ALA A 142 -8.38 -4.59 -12.92
C ALA A 142 -7.33 -3.73 -13.66
N ALA A 143 -7.78 -2.86 -14.58
CA ALA A 143 -6.89 -1.96 -15.30
C ALA A 143 -6.17 -0.96 -14.37
N PHE A 144 -6.84 -0.46 -13.32
CA PHE A 144 -6.19 0.41 -12.33
C PHE A 144 -5.15 -0.32 -11.50
N GLN A 145 -5.39 -1.57 -11.11
CA GLN A 145 -4.41 -2.37 -10.39
C GLN A 145 -3.15 -2.62 -11.23
N ASP A 146 -3.33 -2.95 -12.51
CA ASP A 146 -2.22 -3.17 -13.46
C ASP A 146 -1.44 -1.88 -13.73
N ALA A 147 -2.14 -0.75 -13.85
CA ALA A 147 -1.51 0.56 -13.99
C ALA A 147 -0.70 0.95 -12.74
N ALA A 148 -1.20 0.66 -11.54
CA ALA A 148 -0.49 0.90 -10.29
C ALA A 148 0.79 0.04 -10.19
N ASP A 149 0.71 -1.24 -10.52
CA ASP A 149 1.85 -2.15 -10.54
C ASP A 149 2.92 -1.69 -11.55
N THR A 150 2.49 -1.31 -12.76
CA THR A 150 3.38 -0.76 -13.78
C THR A 150 4.13 0.49 -13.30
N ALA A 151 3.48 1.35 -12.52
CA ALA A 151 4.12 2.54 -11.95
C ALA A 151 5.19 2.17 -10.90
N GLU A 152 4.92 1.17 -10.06
CA GLU A 152 5.88 0.64 -9.10
C GLU A 152 7.07 -0.05 -9.78
N VAL A 153 6.82 -0.86 -10.81
CA VAL A 153 7.85 -1.50 -11.63
C VAL A 153 8.79 -0.46 -12.24
N LYS A 154 8.25 0.63 -12.82
CA LYS A 154 9.08 1.72 -13.37
C LYS A 154 9.97 2.37 -12.30
N LYS A 155 9.44 2.58 -11.10
CA LYS A 155 10.20 3.14 -9.97
C LYS A 155 11.34 2.22 -9.54
N SER A 156 11.07 0.92 -9.46
CA SER A 156 12.07 -0.10 -9.09
C SER A 156 13.16 -0.25 -10.15
N ILE A 157 12.79 -0.33 -11.42
CA ILE A 157 13.72 -0.34 -12.56
C ILE A 157 14.59 0.92 -12.57
N GLY A 158 14.00 2.09 -12.29
CA GLY A 158 14.76 3.35 -12.17
C GLY A 158 15.85 3.30 -11.10
N ARG A 159 15.61 2.65 -9.96
CA ARG A 159 16.64 2.42 -8.92
C ARG A 159 17.76 1.49 -9.40
N ILE A 160 17.40 0.43 -10.13
CA ILE A 160 18.38 -0.51 -10.69
C ILE A 160 19.27 0.19 -11.71
N PHE A 161 18.70 0.91 -12.67
CA PHE A 161 19.47 1.67 -13.66
C PHE A 161 20.31 2.76 -13.02
N TYR A 162 19.80 3.45 -12.00
CA TYR A 162 20.60 4.40 -11.23
C TYR A 162 21.85 3.78 -10.60
N LEU A 163 21.74 2.56 -10.06
CA LEU A 163 22.89 1.84 -9.51
C LEU A 163 23.85 1.34 -10.59
N LEU A 164 23.33 0.95 -11.76
CA LEU A 164 24.12 0.46 -12.89
C LEU A 164 24.93 1.57 -13.57
N ASP A 165 24.31 2.74 -13.81
CA ASP A 165 24.93 3.89 -14.47
C ASP A 165 25.81 4.72 -13.53
N ARG A 166 25.84 4.37 -12.23
CA ARG A 166 26.67 5.07 -11.25
C ARG A 166 28.16 4.79 -11.51
N GLU A 167 28.87 5.79 -12.02
CA GLU A 167 30.33 5.74 -12.10
C GLU A 167 30.98 5.74 -10.70
N SER A 168 31.79 4.73 -10.42
CA SER A 168 32.57 4.66 -9.18
C SER A 168 33.82 5.52 -9.27
N LYS A 169 34.09 6.32 -8.22
CA LYS A 169 35.32 7.11 -8.12
C LYS A 169 36.59 6.24 -8.07
N ILE A 170 36.46 5.02 -7.58
CA ILE A 170 37.50 3.99 -7.61
C ILE A 170 36.91 2.84 -8.39
N ASP A 171 37.33 2.70 -9.66
CA ASP A 171 36.84 1.64 -10.53
C ASP A 171 37.74 0.40 -10.39
N PRO A 172 37.27 -0.69 -9.73
CA PRO A 172 38.03 -1.92 -9.60
C PRO A 172 38.15 -2.72 -10.90
N LEU A 173 37.36 -2.39 -11.93
CA LEU A 173 37.40 -3.03 -13.24
C LEU A 173 38.31 -2.29 -14.22
N SER A 174 38.78 -1.09 -13.87
CA SER A 174 39.71 -0.33 -14.70
C SER A 174 41.06 -1.04 -14.76
N THR A 175 41.55 -1.27 -15.98
CA THR A 175 42.90 -1.80 -16.24
C THR A 175 43.98 -0.70 -16.14
N THR A 176 43.59 0.52 -15.78
CA THR A 176 44.49 1.67 -15.67
C THR A 176 45.14 1.71 -14.29
N GLY A 177 46.45 1.50 -14.25
CA GLY A 177 47.23 1.56 -13.02
C GLY A 177 48.53 0.78 -13.14
N LYS A 178 49.52 1.14 -12.32
CA LYS A 178 50.81 0.45 -12.29
C LYS A 178 50.62 -0.87 -11.53
N LYS A 179 50.55 -1.99 -12.24
CA LYS A 179 50.64 -3.32 -11.61
C LYS A 179 52.07 -3.47 -11.09
N LEU A 180 52.23 -3.85 -9.82
CA LEU A 180 53.55 -4.21 -9.31
C LEU A 180 54.00 -5.48 -10.05
N ASP A 181 55.17 -5.39 -10.70
CA ASP A 181 55.98 -6.55 -11.12
C ASP A 181 56.42 -7.37 -9.90
#